data_AF-A0A3N4LIF2-F1
#
_entry.id   AF-A0A3N4LIF2-F1
#
_cell.length_a   1.000
_cell.length_b   1.000
_cell.length_c   1.000
_cell.angle_alpha   90.00
_cell.angle_beta   90.00
_cell.angle_gamma   90.00
#
_symmetry.space_group_name_H-M   'P 1'
#
loop_
_entity.id
_entity.type
_entity.pdbx_description
1 polymer ?
#
loop_
_entity_poly.entity_id
_entity_poly.type
_entity_poly.pdbx_seq_one_letter_code
_entity_poly.pdbx_strand_id
1 'polypeptide(L)'
;MEEGMEGHQHFLASTYAPVLDLLSKPLFSGISEGKATLRLNTQVTHIDLASNDQSPPLIAITTSPTSSNPSAIYTSTFSATLFCLPLGVLKHSHRTLFPLSPSPLSLPPRALSAINSLGYGRLEKVYLRFERAWWPHGARIIMFLEDGNIKEASTTTSNPTNIPPQTQMTLVSLSCLPPPHAQPTLLFYLYGETSAALIRALHSLSSTSIPSDPATNIISPPPNSPQFTLLTTFFHPYLARLHHSLIQPPGNQSQATTPTYTRTPTPTQIIHTTHTTSPFSGYGSYIYFPTHAEDSESDVHILRNLGGKPHPHEAGGRDEGGEVEVEEVEEGWSSLPLWLSGEYVSPRKGLGTTAGAWWSGGEKAGRVREWFEKGAKVGQRSGTESRKK
;
A
#
# COMPACT_ATOMS: atom_id res chain seq x y z
N MET A 1 16.26 -2.24 5.13
CA MET A 1 14.86 -2.60 5.47
C MET A 1 14.65 -4.11 5.59
N GLU A 2 15.67 -4.94 5.35
CA GLU A 2 15.50 -6.40 5.20
C GLU A 2 15.54 -7.20 6.51
N GLU A 3 15.74 -6.57 7.66
CA GLU A 3 15.58 -7.25 8.94
C GLU A 3 14.10 -7.42 9.26
N GLY A 4 13.56 -8.58 8.89
CA GLY A 4 12.21 -9.00 9.23
C GLY A 4 12.01 -9.14 10.74
N MET A 5 10.75 -9.26 11.16
CA MET A 5 10.42 -9.63 12.53
C MET A 5 11.02 -11.01 12.86
N GLU A 6 11.48 -11.19 14.10
CA GLU A 6 11.99 -12.48 14.59
C GLU A 6 10.92 -13.58 14.48
N GLY A 7 11.35 -14.79 14.12
CA GLY A 7 10.48 -15.97 14.03
C GLY A 7 10.23 -16.45 12.59
N HIS A 8 9.37 -17.45 12.46
CA HIS A 8 9.01 -18.02 11.16
C HIS A 8 8.03 -17.13 10.41
N GLN A 9 8.26 -16.95 9.11
CA GLN A 9 7.27 -16.31 8.23
C GLN A 9 6.15 -17.30 7.92
N HIS A 10 4.91 -16.87 8.15
CA HIS A 10 3.72 -17.68 7.93
C HIS A 10 2.87 -17.13 6.78
N PHE A 11 2.25 -18.04 6.04
CA PHE A 11 1.28 -17.71 4.99
C PHE A 11 -0.13 -17.91 5.53
N LEU A 12 -0.96 -16.86 5.54
CA LEU A 12 -2.38 -16.99 5.93
C LEU A 12 -3.16 -17.70 4.81
N ALA A 13 -3.39 -19.00 5.00
CA ALA A 13 -4.09 -19.85 4.02
C ALA A 13 -5.52 -19.34 3.71
N SER A 14 -6.19 -18.76 4.71
CA SER A 14 -7.55 -18.20 4.61
C SER A 14 -7.60 -16.80 4.00
N THR A 15 -6.49 -16.28 3.45
CA THR A 15 -6.28 -14.85 3.12
C THR A 15 -6.22 -13.94 4.36
N TYR A 16 -5.99 -12.64 4.14
CA TYR A 16 -6.02 -11.60 5.18
C TYR A 16 -7.44 -11.14 5.55
N ALA A 17 -8.50 -11.61 4.89
CA ALA A 17 -9.88 -11.17 5.16
C ALA A 17 -10.30 -11.32 6.64
N PRO A 18 -10.03 -12.43 7.35
CA PRO A 18 -10.40 -12.56 8.77
C PRO A 18 -9.67 -11.55 9.67
N VAL A 19 -8.46 -11.13 9.29
CA VAL A 19 -7.72 -10.08 10.02
C VAL A 19 -8.45 -8.74 9.83
N LEU A 20 -8.85 -8.40 8.60
CA LEU A 20 -9.60 -7.18 8.33
C LEU A 20 -10.98 -7.17 9.03
N ASP A 21 -11.68 -8.31 9.03
CA ASP A 21 -12.95 -8.46 9.75
C ASP A 21 -12.77 -8.20 11.25
N LEU A 22 -11.69 -8.70 11.86
CA LEU A 22 -11.38 -8.45 13.26
C LEU A 22 -11.06 -6.98 13.52
N LEU A 23 -10.18 -6.38 12.71
CA LEU A 23 -9.71 -5.00 12.89
C LEU A 23 -10.80 -3.95 12.61
N SER A 24 -11.82 -4.29 11.82
CA SER A 24 -12.91 -3.38 11.49
C SER A 24 -14.06 -3.37 12.51
N LYS A 25 -14.11 -4.32 13.45
CA LYS A 25 -15.18 -4.37 14.49
C LYS A 25 -15.35 -3.07 15.27
N PRO A 26 -14.29 -2.39 15.75
CA PRO A 26 -14.45 -1.13 16.50
C PRO A 26 -15.10 -0.03 15.66
N LEU A 27 -14.78 0.04 14.37
CA LEU A 27 -15.39 0.99 13.44
C LEU A 27 -16.89 0.73 13.31
N PHE A 28 -17.29 -0.52 13.05
CA PHE A 28 -18.69 -0.86 12.88
C PHE A 28 -19.51 -0.74 14.18
N SER A 29 -18.92 -1.05 15.34
CA SER A 29 -19.53 -0.75 16.65
C SER A 29 -19.77 0.74 16.81
N GLY A 30 -18.74 1.56 16.54
CA GLY A 30 -18.84 3.00 16.58
C GLY A 30 -19.90 3.56 15.64
N ILE A 31 -20.06 3.00 14.44
CA ILE A 31 -21.14 3.38 13.51
C ILE A 31 -22.51 3.05 14.11
N SER A 32 -22.69 1.84 14.65
CA SER A 32 -23.96 1.42 15.26
C SER A 32 -24.35 2.27 16.48
N GLU A 33 -23.37 2.77 17.22
CA GLU A 33 -23.54 3.64 18.38
C GLU A 33 -23.66 5.14 18.02
N GLY A 34 -23.60 5.49 16.73
CA GLY A 34 -23.62 6.89 16.28
C GLY A 34 -22.35 7.69 16.61
N LYS A 35 -21.24 7.01 16.93
CA LYS A 35 -19.93 7.59 17.30
C LYS A 35 -18.95 7.67 16.13
N ALA A 36 -19.23 6.98 15.02
CA ALA A 36 -18.38 6.98 13.83
C ALA A 36 -19.22 7.07 12.55
N THR A 37 -18.61 7.57 11.48
CA THR A 37 -19.21 7.61 10.15
C THR A 37 -18.17 7.13 9.14
N LEU A 38 -18.56 6.22 8.26
CA LEU A 38 -17.74 5.75 7.15
C LEU A 38 -18.31 6.30 5.84
N ARG A 39 -17.52 7.11 5.13
CA ARG A 39 -17.87 7.65 3.80
C ARG A 39 -17.02 6.99 2.72
N LEU A 40 -17.56 5.95 2.09
CA LEU A 40 -16.96 5.34 0.91
C LEU A 40 -17.21 6.21 -0.33
N ASN A 41 -16.51 5.92 -1.43
CA ASN A 41 -16.65 6.63 -2.70
C ASN A 41 -16.48 8.16 -2.57
N THR A 42 -15.69 8.61 -1.59
CA THR A 42 -15.49 10.02 -1.24
C THR A 42 -14.00 10.30 -1.25
N GLN A 43 -13.51 10.94 -2.30
CA GLN A 43 -12.11 11.29 -2.45
C GLN A 43 -11.83 12.61 -1.75
N VAL A 44 -10.79 12.66 -0.91
CA VAL A 44 -10.22 13.93 -0.44
C VAL A 44 -9.45 14.57 -1.57
N THR A 45 -9.80 15.80 -1.92
CA THR A 45 -9.19 16.56 -3.02
C THR A 45 -8.36 17.74 -2.53
N HIS A 46 -8.70 18.30 -1.37
CA HIS A 46 -7.99 19.43 -0.79
C HIS A 46 -8.12 19.45 0.73
N ILE A 47 -7.09 19.94 1.41
CA ILE A 47 -6.98 20.06 2.86
C ILE A 47 -6.44 21.45 3.15
N ASP A 48 -7.17 22.23 3.95
CA ASP A 48 -6.79 23.59 4.32
C ASP A 48 -7.11 23.85 5.81
N LEU A 49 -6.79 25.04 6.31
CA LEU A 49 -7.34 25.55 7.56
C LEU A 49 -8.70 26.19 7.31
N ALA A 50 -9.62 25.98 8.23
CA ALA A 50 -10.88 26.71 8.20
C ALA A 50 -10.63 28.20 8.42
N SER A 51 -11.31 29.06 7.65
CA SER A 51 -11.28 30.51 7.84
C SER A 51 -12.08 30.91 9.08
N ASN A 52 -11.52 30.65 10.27
CA ASN A 52 -12.10 31.04 11.55
C ASN A 52 -11.01 31.44 12.56
N ASP A 53 -11.41 32.19 13.59
CA ASP A 53 -10.50 32.66 14.65
C ASP A 53 -10.35 31.64 15.78
N GLN A 54 -10.58 30.34 15.52
CA GLN A 54 -10.43 29.32 16.56
C GLN A 54 -8.95 29.02 16.82
N SER A 55 -8.61 28.83 18.09
CA SER A 55 -7.30 28.38 18.54
C SER A 55 -7.46 27.12 19.40
N PRO A 56 -6.94 25.96 18.97
CA PRO A 56 -6.25 25.71 17.71
C PRO A 56 -7.19 25.82 16.48
N PRO A 57 -6.64 26.09 15.28
CA PRO A 57 -7.46 26.20 14.07
C PRO A 57 -8.08 24.85 13.69
N LEU A 58 -9.29 24.88 13.11
CA LEU A 58 -9.92 23.69 12.55
C LEU A 58 -9.31 23.34 11.20
N ILE A 59 -9.20 22.04 10.90
CA ILE A 59 -8.77 21.52 9.61
C ILE A 59 -9.98 21.37 8.69
N ALA A 60 -10.00 22.08 7.57
CA ALA A 60 -11.00 21.95 6.51
C ALA A 60 -10.58 20.85 5.51
N ILE A 61 -11.46 19.89 5.26
CA ILE A 61 -11.24 18.81 4.29
C ILE A 61 -12.31 18.91 3.21
N THR A 62 -11.87 19.08 1.97
CA THR A 62 -12.70 19.12 0.78
C THR A 62 -12.68 17.77 0.09
N THR A 63 -13.87 17.30 -0.28
CA THR A 63 -14.10 15.99 -0.84
C THR A 63 -14.99 16.03 -2.08
N SER A 64 -14.82 15.05 -2.97
CA SER A 64 -15.67 14.82 -4.14
C SER A 64 -16.03 13.34 -4.30
N PRO A 65 -17.20 12.99 -4.86
CA PRO A 65 -17.55 11.62 -5.21
C PRO A 65 -16.56 11.00 -6.20
N THR A 66 -16.28 9.70 -6.05
CA THR A 66 -15.41 8.95 -6.98
C THR A 66 -16.12 8.46 -8.24
N SER A 67 -17.45 8.40 -8.23
CA SER A 67 -18.27 7.97 -9.37
C SER A 67 -19.49 8.87 -9.49
N SER A 68 -19.71 9.42 -10.69
CA SER A 68 -20.83 10.28 -11.13
C SER A 68 -20.91 11.69 -10.53
N ASN A 69 -20.77 12.67 -11.44
CA ASN A 69 -20.91 14.12 -11.31
C ASN A 69 -19.85 14.86 -10.45
N PRO A 70 -18.77 15.40 -11.05
CA PRO A 70 -17.71 16.12 -10.33
C PRO A 70 -18.15 17.44 -9.69
N SER A 71 -19.40 17.87 -9.87
CA SER A 71 -19.92 19.13 -9.34
C SER A 71 -20.28 19.09 -7.85
N ALA A 72 -20.42 17.91 -7.25
CA ALA A 72 -20.75 17.79 -5.83
C ALA A 72 -19.47 17.83 -4.98
N ILE A 73 -19.04 19.03 -4.60
CA ILE A 73 -17.89 19.24 -3.72
C ILE A 73 -18.40 19.54 -2.31
N TYR A 74 -17.86 18.83 -1.31
CA TYR A 74 -18.23 19.01 0.10
C TYR A 74 -17.00 19.35 0.93
N THR A 75 -17.09 20.43 1.69
CA THR A 75 -16.08 20.81 2.69
C THR A 75 -16.63 20.56 4.09
N SER A 76 -15.84 19.90 4.93
CA SER A 76 -16.15 19.66 6.34
C SER A 76 -14.96 20.05 7.21
N THR A 77 -15.21 20.53 8.43
CA THR A 77 -14.16 20.98 9.34
C THR A 77 -14.00 20.02 10.52
N PHE A 78 -12.76 19.86 10.99
CA PHE A 78 -12.40 18.90 12.03
C PHE A 78 -11.43 19.55 13.03
N SER A 79 -11.59 19.24 14.32
CA SER A 79 -10.69 19.72 15.37
C SER A 79 -9.36 18.97 15.43
N ALA A 80 -9.30 17.78 14.83
CA ALA A 80 -8.11 16.96 14.72
C ALA A 80 -8.23 16.02 13.53
N THR A 81 -7.13 15.79 12.80
CA THR A 81 -7.14 14.93 11.60
C THR A 81 -5.98 13.95 11.55
N LEU A 82 -6.28 12.67 11.32
CA LEU A 82 -5.27 11.65 11.05
C LEU A 82 -5.31 11.26 9.57
N PHE A 83 -4.21 11.50 8.85
CA PHE A 83 -4.08 11.14 7.45
C PHE A 83 -3.40 9.79 7.29
N CYS A 84 -4.12 8.82 6.73
CA CYS A 84 -3.62 7.49 6.38
C CYS A 84 -3.37 7.34 4.87
N LEU A 85 -2.86 8.39 4.23
CA LEU A 85 -2.60 8.42 2.79
C LEU A 85 -1.35 7.59 2.47
N PRO A 86 -1.37 6.69 1.46
CA PRO A 86 -0.14 6.00 1.06
C PRO A 86 0.96 6.98 0.66
N LEU A 87 2.23 6.62 0.91
CA LEU A 87 3.38 7.47 0.54
C LEU A 87 3.35 7.85 -0.94
N GLY A 88 2.97 6.92 -1.82
CA GLY A 88 2.79 7.21 -3.24
C GLY A 88 1.77 8.32 -3.52
N VAL A 89 0.67 8.41 -2.77
CA VAL A 89 -0.32 9.49 -2.94
C VAL A 89 0.30 10.82 -2.54
N LEU A 90 1.03 10.85 -1.42
CA LEU A 90 1.74 12.06 -0.99
C LEU A 90 2.76 12.50 -2.04
N LYS A 91 3.56 11.58 -2.60
CA LYS A 91 4.53 11.91 -3.67
C LYS A 91 3.88 12.59 -4.88
N HIS A 92 2.72 12.12 -5.33
CA HIS A 92 2.08 12.62 -6.54
C HIS A 92 1.16 13.83 -6.30
N SER A 93 0.56 13.94 -5.11
CA SER A 93 -0.57 14.84 -4.89
C SER A 93 -0.38 15.81 -3.72
N HIS A 94 0.78 15.83 -3.04
CA HIS A 94 0.99 16.75 -1.92
C HIS A 94 0.75 18.23 -2.29
N ARG A 95 1.13 18.66 -3.50
CA ARG A 95 0.96 20.05 -3.97
C ARG A 95 -0.49 20.45 -4.22
N THR A 96 -1.36 19.48 -4.49
CA THR A 96 -2.79 19.73 -4.73
C THR A 96 -3.60 19.50 -3.46
N LEU A 97 -3.15 18.57 -2.62
CA LEU A 97 -3.79 18.22 -1.36
C LEU A 97 -3.59 19.27 -0.28
N PHE A 98 -2.40 19.87 -0.17
CA PHE A 98 -2.08 20.85 0.87
C PHE A 98 -1.80 22.22 0.25
N PRO A 99 -2.03 23.32 0.99
CA PRO A 99 -1.70 24.66 0.52
C PRO A 99 -0.20 24.84 0.36
N LEU A 100 0.19 25.75 -0.53
CA LEU A 100 1.58 26.14 -0.72
C LEU A 100 2.00 27.17 0.34
N SER A 101 3.31 27.31 0.52
CA SER A 101 3.89 28.38 1.35
C SER A 101 3.36 29.75 0.91
N PRO A 102 3.03 30.67 1.84
CA PRO A 102 3.38 30.67 3.27
C PRO A 102 2.28 30.12 4.23
N SER A 103 1.37 29.25 3.78
CA SER A 103 0.37 28.69 4.70
C SER A 103 1.03 27.92 5.86
N PRO A 104 0.55 28.05 7.11
CA PRO A 104 1.01 27.23 8.24
C PRO A 104 0.69 25.73 8.05
N LEU A 105 -0.23 25.39 7.14
CA LEU A 105 -0.53 24.02 6.71
C LEU A 105 0.23 23.65 5.43
N SER A 106 1.25 24.40 5.02
CA SER A 106 2.17 23.94 3.98
C SER A 106 3.11 22.88 4.54
N LEU A 107 3.36 21.81 3.77
CA LEU A 107 4.29 20.77 4.19
C LEU A 107 5.68 21.38 4.42
N PRO A 108 6.31 21.16 5.59
CA PRO A 108 7.60 21.76 5.87
C PRO A 108 8.69 21.26 4.89
N PRO A 109 9.71 22.08 4.55
CA PRO A 109 10.71 21.73 3.54
C PRO A 109 11.39 20.38 3.80
N ARG A 110 11.73 20.08 5.06
CA ARG A 110 12.37 18.80 5.42
C ARG A 110 11.44 17.60 5.22
N ALA A 111 10.15 17.76 5.52
CA ALA A 111 9.13 16.74 5.26
C ALA A 111 8.89 16.51 3.76
N LEU A 112 8.89 17.59 2.97
CA LEU A 112 8.79 17.48 1.52
C LEU A 112 10.01 16.75 0.93
N SER A 113 11.21 17.06 1.43
CA SER A 113 12.43 16.33 1.06
C SER A 113 12.29 14.84 1.38
N ALA A 114 11.85 14.49 2.60
CA ALA A 114 11.62 13.10 2.99
C ALA A 114 10.59 12.38 2.09
N ILE A 115 9.45 13.02 1.78
CA ILE A 115 8.45 12.47 0.86
C ILE A 115 9.08 12.18 -0.51
N ASN A 116 9.98 13.03 -1.01
CA ASN A 116 10.61 12.86 -2.31
C ASN A 116 11.71 11.78 -2.29
N SER A 117 12.55 11.77 -1.26
CA SER A 117 13.72 10.89 -1.13
C SER A 117 13.37 9.44 -0.82
N LEU A 118 12.30 9.17 -0.07
CA LEU A 118 11.89 7.79 0.24
C LEU A 118 11.43 7.04 -1.02
N GLY A 119 11.71 5.73 -1.10
CA GLY A 119 11.30 4.90 -2.22
C GLY A 119 9.84 4.49 -2.10
N TYR A 120 9.14 4.30 -3.22
CA TYR A 120 7.82 3.66 -3.24
C TYR A 120 7.77 2.58 -4.33
N GLY A 121 7.78 1.32 -3.88
CA GLY A 121 8.06 0.16 -4.70
C GLY A 121 6.89 -0.26 -5.57
N ARG A 122 7.14 -1.21 -6.48
CA ARG A 122 6.14 -1.79 -7.37
C ARG A 122 6.21 -3.30 -7.28
N LEU A 123 5.22 -3.89 -6.62
CA LEU A 123 5.02 -5.33 -6.55
C LEU A 123 3.58 -5.63 -6.93
N GLU A 124 3.42 -6.50 -7.92
CA GLU A 124 2.13 -7.01 -8.37
C GLU A 124 2.07 -8.52 -8.18
N LYS A 125 0.84 -9.01 -7.99
CA LYS A 125 0.54 -10.43 -7.79
C LYS A 125 -0.41 -10.88 -8.88
N VAL A 126 -0.09 -11.98 -9.56
CA VAL A 126 -0.96 -12.60 -10.56
C VAL A 126 -1.27 -14.04 -10.18
N TYR A 127 -2.56 -14.34 -9.99
CA TYR A 127 -3.08 -15.66 -9.67
C TYR A 127 -3.54 -16.33 -10.95
N LEU A 128 -2.94 -17.46 -11.30
CA LEU A 128 -3.35 -18.31 -12.42
C LEU A 128 -4.01 -19.57 -11.86
N ARG A 129 -5.33 -19.70 -12.00
CA ARG A 129 -6.08 -20.89 -11.57
C ARG A 129 -6.20 -21.88 -12.72
N PHE A 130 -6.01 -23.16 -12.44
CA PHE A 130 -6.12 -24.27 -13.38
C PHE A 130 -7.23 -25.23 -12.94
N GLU A 131 -7.60 -26.16 -13.83
CA GLU A 131 -8.54 -27.23 -13.51
C GLU A 131 -8.00 -28.16 -12.40
N ARG A 132 -6.70 -28.48 -12.47
CA ARG A 132 -5.98 -29.25 -11.45
C ARG A 132 -4.54 -28.76 -11.32
N ALA A 133 -3.93 -29.02 -10.18
CA ALA A 133 -2.50 -28.79 -9.98
C ALA A 133 -1.71 -29.82 -10.79
N TRP A 134 -0.96 -29.36 -11.79
CA TRP A 134 -0.18 -30.20 -12.70
C TRP A 134 1.34 -30.08 -12.48
N TRP A 135 1.76 -29.20 -11.56
CA TRP A 135 3.13 -29.03 -11.09
C TRP A 135 3.46 -30.00 -9.94
N PRO A 136 4.72 -30.10 -9.47
CA PRO A 136 5.10 -31.06 -8.43
C PRO A 136 4.24 -30.97 -7.18
N HIS A 137 3.78 -32.12 -6.71
CA HIS A 137 3.01 -32.22 -5.48
C HIS A 137 3.84 -31.73 -4.29
N GLY A 138 3.23 -30.92 -3.42
CA GLY A 138 3.89 -30.37 -2.23
C GLY A 138 4.86 -29.21 -2.50
N ALA A 139 5.10 -28.82 -3.76
CA ALA A 139 5.87 -27.62 -4.07
C ALA A 139 5.20 -26.40 -3.41
N ARG A 140 5.96 -25.61 -2.64
CA ARG A 140 5.48 -24.40 -1.98
C ARG A 140 5.90 -23.14 -2.74
N ILE A 141 7.18 -23.06 -3.07
CA ILE A 141 7.80 -21.96 -3.80
C ILE A 141 8.49 -22.56 -5.01
N ILE A 142 8.28 -21.97 -6.17
CA ILE A 142 8.96 -22.31 -7.43
C ILE A 142 9.64 -21.03 -7.91
N MET A 143 10.92 -21.13 -8.26
CA MET A 143 11.71 -19.99 -8.74
C MET A 143 12.22 -20.29 -10.14
N PHE A 144 12.05 -19.32 -11.04
CA PHE A 144 12.79 -19.29 -12.30
C PHE A 144 13.94 -18.32 -12.17
N LEU A 145 15.13 -18.82 -12.47
CA LEU A 145 16.35 -18.04 -12.59
C LEU A 145 16.82 -18.19 -14.04
N GLU A 146 16.72 -17.12 -14.80
CA GLU A 146 17.27 -17.06 -16.15
C GLU A 146 18.70 -16.51 -16.08
N ASP A 147 19.65 -17.24 -16.66
CA ASP A 147 21.04 -16.79 -16.73
C ASP A 147 21.12 -15.53 -17.62
N GLY A 148 21.62 -14.43 -17.05
CA GLY A 148 21.77 -13.13 -17.73
C GLY A 148 22.71 -13.13 -18.95
N ASN A 149 23.26 -14.28 -19.33
CA ASN A 149 24.09 -14.48 -20.51
C ASN A 149 23.30 -14.80 -21.79
N ILE A 150 21.98 -14.95 -21.74
CA ILE A 150 21.16 -15.02 -22.96
C ILE A 150 20.89 -13.59 -23.45
N LYS A 151 21.95 -12.92 -23.91
CA LYS A 151 21.78 -11.85 -24.90
C LYS A 151 21.26 -12.53 -26.17
N GLU A 152 20.16 -12.01 -26.73
CA GLU A 152 19.71 -12.30 -28.11
C GLU A 152 18.93 -13.61 -28.39
N ALA A 153 17.97 -14.00 -27.54
CA ALA A 153 16.88 -14.89 -28.00
C ALA A 153 15.52 -14.18 -28.18
N SER A 154 15.44 -12.88 -27.89
CA SER A 154 14.18 -12.11 -27.95
C SER A 154 14.00 -11.27 -29.24
N THR A 155 14.89 -11.36 -30.23
CA THR A 155 14.82 -10.55 -31.45
C THR A 155 14.02 -11.14 -32.61
N THR A 156 13.40 -12.33 -32.48
CA THR A 156 12.66 -12.96 -33.60
C THR A 156 11.18 -13.25 -33.36
N THR A 157 10.62 -12.83 -32.22
CA THR A 157 9.16 -12.71 -32.08
C THR A 157 8.85 -11.31 -31.59
N SER A 158 8.31 -10.48 -32.48
CA SER A 158 7.71 -9.20 -32.15
C SER A 158 6.74 -9.40 -30.99
N ASN A 159 7.17 -9.11 -29.76
CA ASN A 159 6.28 -9.09 -28.62
C ASN A 159 5.38 -7.86 -28.86
N PRO A 160 4.08 -8.02 -29.17
CA PRO A 160 3.25 -6.91 -29.65
C PRO A 160 3.11 -5.78 -28.62
N THR A 161 3.58 -5.98 -27.39
CA THR A 161 3.43 -5.08 -26.24
C THR A 161 4.74 -4.52 -25.67
N ASN A 162 5.92 -4.84 -26.22
CA ASN A 162 7.24 -4.35 -25.72
C ASN A 162 7.46 -4.56 -24.20
N ILE A 163 6.81 -5.56 -23.58
CA ILE A 163 6.99 -5.86 -22.16
C ILE A 163 8.28 -6.67 -21.99
N PRO A 164 9.24 -6.20 -21.16
CA PRO A 164 10.47 -6.95 -20.93
C PRO A 164 10.17 -8.25 -20.18
N PRO A 165 10.87 -9.36 -20.48
CA PRO A 165 10.73 -10.58 -19.70
C PRO A 165 11.28 -10.36 -18.28
N GLN A 166 10.68 -11.04 -17.32
CA GLN A 166 11.18 -11.07 -15.94
C GLN A 166 12.17 -12.23 -15.79
N THR A 167 13.45 -11.90 -15.64
CA THR A 167 14.57 -12.85 -15.56
C THR A 167 14.58 -13.65 -14.25
N GLN A 168 14.00 -13.10 -13.19
CA GLN A 168 13.81 -13.76 -11.90
C GLN A 168 12.33 -13.75 -11.54
N MET A 169 11.72 -14.94 -11.49
CA MET A 169 10.29 -15.09 -11.21
C MET A 169 10.08 -15.99 -10.00
N THR A 170 9.39 -15.48 -8.99
CA THR A 170 8.97 -16.26 -7.83
C THR A 170 7.49 -16.60 -7.93
N LEU A 171 7.17 -17.88 -7.75
CA LEU A 171 5.83 -18.40 -7.74
C LEU A 171 5.55 -19.07 -6.40
N VAL A 172 4.35 -18.87 -5.86
CA VAL A 172 3.84 -19.60 -4.71
C VAL A 172 2.73 -20.54 -5.20
N SER A 173 2.84 -21.82 -4.82
CA SER A 173 1.77 -22.77 -5.06
C SER A 173 0.72 -22.67 -3.97
N LEU A 174 -0.54 -22.49 -4.37
CA LEU A 174 -1.66 -22.53 -3.43
C LEU A 174 -2.27 -23.93 -3.30
N SER A 175 -1.76 -24.93 -4.04
CA SER A 175 -2.26 -26.30 -3.96
C SER A 175 -1.78 -27.05 -2.72
N CYS A 176 -0.71 -26.56 -2.07
CA CYS A 176 -0.15 -27.13 -0.86
C CYS A 176 -0.66 -26.48 0.43
N LEU A 177 -1.63 -25.55 0.35
CA LEU A 177 -2.23 -24.96 1.54
C LEU A 177 -3.03 -26.03 2.32
N PRO A 178 -3.18 -25.89 3.65
CA PRO A 178 -4.03 -26.78 4.43
C PRO A 178 -5.49 -26.76 3.94
N PRO A 179 -6.23 -27.88 4.00
CA PRO A 179 -7.67 -27.88 3.81
C PRO A 179 -8.36 -26.86 4.76
N PRO A 180 -9.42 -26.16 4.32
CA PRO A 180 -10.09 -26.24 3.01
C PRO A 180 -9.49 -25.29 1.94
N HIS A 181 -8.32 -24.70 2.17
CA HIS A 181 -7.78 -23.60 1.36
C HIS A 181 -6.91 -24.06 0.17
N ALA A 182 -6.59 -25.35 0.10
CA ALA A 182 -5.87 -25.93 -1.04
C ALA A 182 -6.62 -25.66 -2.34
N GLN A 183 -5.94 -25.08 -3.33
CA GLN A 183 -6.55 -24.80 -4.64
C GLN A 183 -5.52 -24.90 -5.78
N PRO A 184 -5.95 -25.30 -6.99
CA PRO A 184 -5.07 -25.45 -8.15
C PRO A 184 -4.68 -24.08 -8.75
N THR A 185 -3.97 -23.25 -7.97
CA THR A 185 -3.59 -21.89 -8.34
C THR A 185 -2.09 -21.65 -8.12
N LEU A 186 -1.45 -21.04 -9.10
CA LEU A 186 -0.08 -20.50 -8.99
C LEU A 186 -0.17 -18.98 -8.84
N LEU A 187 0.49 -18.44 -7.80
CA LEU A 187 0.62 -17.01 -7.56
C LEU A 187 2.00 -16.54 -8.01
N PHE A 188 2.05 -15.68 -9.01
CA PHE A 188 3.26 -15.04 -9.54
C PHE A 188 3.50 -13.69 -8.88
N TYR A 189 4.76 -13.40 -8.56
CA TYR A 189 5.23 -12.11 -8.08
C TYR A 189 5.93 -11.37 -9.23
N LEU A 190 5.41 -10.20 -9.59
CA LEU A 190 6.00 -9.32 -10.60
C LEU A 190 6.49 -8.04 -9.95
N TYR A 191 7.65 -7.56 -10.37
CA TYR A 191 8.23 -6.33 -9.83
C TYR A 191 9.04 -5.57 -10.89
N GLY A 192 9.48 -4.36 -10.54
CA GLY A 192 10.30 -3.53 -11.41
C GLY A 192 9.59 -3.11 -12.71
N GLU A 193 10.36 -2.94 -13.78
CA GLU A 193 9.84 -2.42 -15.05
C GLU A 193 8.91 -3.40 -15.76
N THR A 194 9.15 -4.71 -15.66
CA THR A 194 8.27 -5.75 -16.21
C THR A 194 6.85 -5.61 -15.66
N SER A 195 6.74 -5.49 -14.34
CA SER A 195 5.46 -5.29 -13.66
C SER A 195 4.77 -4.02 -14.14
N ALA A 196 5.50 -2.91 -14.21
CA ALA A 196 4.94 -1.63 -14.61
C ALA A 196 4.45 -1.64 -16.08
N ALA A 197 5.23 -2.21 -16.99
CA ALA A 197 4.87 -2.34 -18.39
C ALA A 197 3.64 -3.22 -18.59
N LEU A 198 3.57 -4.39 -17.93
CA LEU A 198 2.43 -5.29 -18.04
C LEU A 198 1.14 -4.65 -17.51
N ILE A 199 1.17 -4.03 -16.33
CA ILE A 199 -0.04 -3.41 -15.75
C ILE A 199 -0.49 -2.19 -16.56
N ARG A 200 0.43 -1.39 -17.12
CA ARG A 200 0.07 -0.29 -18.04
C ARG A 200 -0.60 -0.80 -19.31
N ALA A 201 -0.07 -1.86 -19.91
CA ALA A 201 -0.67 -2.49 -21.09
C ALA A 201 -2.06 -3.06 -20.79
N LEU A 202 -2.26 -3.66 -19.61
CA LEU A 202 -3.59 -4.12 -19.17
C LEU A 202 -4.55 -2.95 -18.97
N HIS A 203 -4.11 -1.87 -18.34
CA HIS A 203 -4.92 -0.67 -18.12
C HIS A 203 -5.37 -0.03 -19.44
N SER A 204 -4.50 0.03 -20.45
CA SER A 204 -4.87 0.55 -21.78
C SER A 204 -5.87 -0.33 -22.54
N LEU A 205 -5.98 -1.62 -22.19
CA LEU A 205 -6.98 -2.52 -22.79
C LEU A 205 -8.34 -2.44 -22.05
N SER A 206 -8.36 -1.98 -20.80
CA SER A 206 -9.59 -1.85 -20.01
C SER A 206 -10.42 -0.60 -20.35
N SER A 207 -9.84 0.38 -21.05
CA SER A 207 -10.57 1.57 -21.53
C SER A 207 -11.51 1.29 -22.71
N THR A 208 -11.44 0.11 -23.33
CA THR A 208 -12.47 -0.39 -24.26
C THR A 208 -13.56 -1.15 -23.49
N SER A 209 -14.57 -0.40 -23.05
CA SER A 209 -15.90 -0.82 -22.56
C SER A 209 -16.07 -2.29 -22.12
N ILE A 210 -15.93 -2.55 -20.82
CA ILE A 210 -16.69 -3.62 -20.14
C ILE A 210 -17.68 -2.91 -19.20
N PRO A 211 -18.99 -3.18 -19.25
CA PRO A 211 -19.93 -2.66 -18.28
C PRO A 211 -19.53 -3.16 -16.89
N SER A 212 -19.16 -2.23 -16.01
CA SER A 212 -19.02 -2.51 -14.59
C SER A 212 -20.40 -2.73 -14.02
N ASP A 213 -20.88 -3.98 -14.01
CA ASP A 213 -21.99 -4.35 -13.15
C ASP A 213 -21.45 -4.49 -11.71
N PRO A 214 -21.85 -3.63 -10.76
CA PRO A 214 -21.41 -3.71 -9.37
C PRO A 214 -21.79 -5.03 -8.68
N ALA A 215 -22.68 -5.84 -9.26
CA ALA A 215 -23.03 -7.17 -8.76
C ALA A 215 -22.10 -8.30 -9.24
N THR A 216 -21.32 -8.13 -10.32
CA THR A 216 -20.57 -9.25 -10.92
C THR A 216 -19.10 -9.33 -10.58
N ASN A 217 -18.50 -8.32 -9.92
CA ASN A 217 -17.09 -8.33 -9.47
C ASN A 217 -16.23 -9.21 -10.39
N ILE A 218 -16.13 -8.85 -11.69
CA ILE A 218 -15.46 -9.70 -12.67
C ILE A 218 -13.96 -9.71 -12.30
N ILE A 219 -13.60 -10.69 -11.49
CA ILE A 219 -12.30 -10.85 -10.85
C ILE A 219 -11.27 -11.41 -11.86
N SER A 220 -11.73 -11.98 -12.98
CA SER A 220 -10.91 -12.49 -14.07
C SER A 220 -11.36 -11.95 -15.43
N PRO A 221 -10.45 -11.49 -16.30
CA PRO A 221 -10.82 -11.12 -17.67
C PRO A 221 -11.45 -12.33 -18.40
N PRO A 222 -12.45 -12.12 -19.27
CA PRO A 222 -13.04 -13.21 -20.04
C PRO A 222 -11.99 -13.91 -20.91
N PRO A 223 -12.05 -15.24 -21.10
CA PRO A 223 -11.05 -15.99 -21.89
C PRO A 223 -10.77 -15.45 -23.29
N ASN A 224 -11.76 -14.83 -23.94
CA ASN A 224 -11.66 -14.26 -25.28
C ASN A 224 -11.24 -12.79 -25.30
N SER A 225 -10.94 -12.19 -24.14
CA SER A 225 -10.61 -10.76 -24.06
C SER A 225 -9.14 -10.49 -24.43
N PRO A 226 -8.81 -9.28 -24.91
CA PRO A 226 -7.43 -8.86 -25.13
C PRO A 226 -6.56 -8.96 -23.86
N GLN A 227 -7.14 -8.66 -22.69
CA GLN A 227 -6.44 -8.77 -21.40
C GLN A 227 -6.07 -10.23 -21.08
N PHE A 228 -7.00 -11.16 -21.27
CA PHE A 228 -6.73 -12.58 -21.03
C PHE A 228 -5.69 -13.12 -22.01
N THR A 229 -5.76 -12.72 -23.28
CA THR A 229 -4.75 -13.05 -24.29
C THR A 229 -3.37 -12.52 -23.92
N LEU A 230 -3.29 -11.26 -23.47
CA LEU A 230 -2.04 -10.64 -23.03
C LEU A 230 -1.41 -11.39 -21.86
N LEU A 231 -2.21 -11.68 -20.82
CA LEU A 231 -1.75 -12.40 -19.62
C LEU A 231 -1.31 -13.82 -19.97
N THR A 232 -2.13 -14.57 -20.70
CA THR A 232 -1.77 -15.96 -21.07
C THR A 232 -0.54 -16.01 -21.96
N THR A 233 -0.37 -15.07 -22.89
CA THR A 233 0.82 -14.95 -23.73
C THR A 233 2.06 -14.63 -22.90
N PHE A 234 1.97 -13.65 -21.99
CA PHE A 234 3.08 -13.25 -21.12
C PHE A 234 3.55 -14.39 -20.22
N PHE A 235 2.62 -15.15 -19.62
CA PHE A 235 2.97 -16.23 -18.70
C PHE A 235 3.32 -17.56 -19.38
N HIS A 236 2.99 -17.73 -20.67
CA HIS A 236 3.22 -18.98 -21.39
C HIS A 236 4.66 -19.50 -21.33
N PRO A 237 5.73 -18.69 -21.53
CA PRO A 237 7.10 -19.18 -21.47
C PRO A 237 7.47 -19.78 -20.11
N TYR A 238 7.00 -19.18 -19.01
CA TYR A 238 7.23 -19.69 -17.65
C TYR A 238 6.49 -21.02 -17.42
N LEU A 239 5.21 -21.07 -17.79
CA LEU A 239 4.39 -22.28 -17.64
C LEU A 239 4.90 -23.44 -18.51
N ALA A 240 5.34 -23.15 -19.74
CA ALA A 240 5.89 -24.15 -20.65
C ALA A 240 7.20 -24.76 -20.12
N ARG A 241 8.10 -23.94 -19.57
CA ARG A 241 9.34 -24.44 -18.94
C ARG A 241 9.04 -25.32 -17.72
N LEU A 242 8.12 -24.90 -16.84
CA LEU A 242 7.71 -25.72 -15.70
C LEU A 242 7.08 -27.03 -16.16
N HIS A 243 6.27 -27.01 -17.21
CA HIS A 243 5.66 -28.23 -17.73
C HIS A 243 6.69 -29.18 -18.36
N HIS A 244 7.63 -28.64 -19.14
CA HIS A 244 8.68 -29.43 -19.78
C HIS A 244 9.60 -30.13 -18.78
N SER A 245 9.99 -29.46 -17.70
CA SER A 245 10.85 -30.07 -16.66
C SER A 245 10.19 -31.26 -15.96
N LEU A 246 8.86 -31.36 -15.99
CA LEU A 246 8.11 -32.50 -15.45
C LEU A 246 8.03 -33.67 -16.42
N ILE A 247 8.11 -33.40 -17.72
CA ILE A 247 8.11 -34.44 -18.77
C ILE A 247 9.51 -35.05 -18.91
N GLN A 248 10.57 -34.25 -18.71
CA GLN A 248 11.96 -34.71 -18.78
C GLN A 248 12.67 -34.55 -17.42
N PRO A 249 12.37 -35.40 -16.42
CA PRO A 249 13.10 -35.38 -15.17
C PRO A 249 14.58 -35.74 -15.43
N PRO A 250 15.56 -34.99 -14.88
CA PRO A 250 16.97 -35.30 -15.06
C PRO A 250 17.32 -36.62 -14.35
N GLY A 251 17.58 -37.67 -15.13
CA GLY A 251 18.29 -38.89 -14.71
C GLY A 251 17.56 -39.82 -13.72
N ASN A 252 17.31 -41.06 -14.16
CA ASN A 252 17.06 -42.26 -13.35
C ASN A 252 16.04 -42.21 -12.19
N GLN A 253 15.01 -41.35 -12.24
CA GLN A 253 13.82 -41.53 -11.39
C GLN A 253 12.64 -42.00 -12.23
N SER A 254 12.55 -43.32 -12.35
CA SER A 254 11.36 -44.04 -12.80
C SER A 254 10.28 -43.95 -11.71
N GLN A 255 9.06 -43.66 -12.15
CA GLN A 255 7.77 -43.74 -11.43
C GLN A 255 7.42 -42.59 -10.47
N ALA A 256 6.83 -41.55 -11.06
CA ALA A 256 5.60 -40.97 -10.53
C ALA A 256 4.61 -40.87 -11.70
N THR A 257 3.31 -41.09 -11.44
CA THR A 257 2.22 -40.93 -12.41
C THR A 257 2.12 -39.47 -12.86
N THR A 258 2.96 -39.09 -13.84
CA THR A 258 2.95 -37.75 -14.42
C THR A 258 1.68 -37.60 -15.28
N PRO A 259 0.89 -36.54 -15.11
CA PRO A 259 -0.21 -36.22 -16.00
C PRO A 259 0.25 -36.19 -17.47
N THR A 260 -0.43 -36.93 -18.34
CA THR A 260 -0.25 -37.01 -19.79
C THR A 260 -0.74 -35.74 -20.51
N TYR A 261 -0.31 -34.55 -20.08
CA TYR A 261 -0.60 -33.34 -20.83
C TYR A 261 0.35 -33.28 -22.05
N THR A 262 -0.20 -33.39 -23.25
CA THR A 262 0.56 -33.22 -24.50
C THR A 262 0.86 -31.75 -24.81
N ARG A 263 0.20 -30.82 -24.11
CA ARG A 263 0.34 -29.36 -24.26
C ARG A 263 0.35 -28.69 -22.89
N THR A 264 1.10 -27.59 -22.76
CA THR A 264 1.11 -26.73 -21.56
C THR A 264 -0.32 -26.34 -21.15
N PRO A 265 -0.77 -26.67 -19.93
CA PRO A 265 -2.10 -26.31 -19.46
C PRO A 265 -2.35 -24.80 -19.47
N THR A 266 -3.55 -24.39 -19.88
CA THR A 266 -3.98 -22.98 -19.88
C THR A 266 -4.75 -22.65 -18.60
N PRO A 267 -4.54 -21.47 -18.00
CA PRO A 267 -5.36 -21.03 -16.87
C PRO A 267 -6.84 -20.94 -17.23
N THR A 268 -7.70 -21.33 -16.30
CA THR A 268 -9.16 -21.19 -16.37
C THR A 268 -9.64 -19.82 -15.87
N GLN A 269 -8.89 -19.22 -14.94
CA GLN A 269 -9.14 -17.88 -14.41
C GLN A 269 -7.81 -17.20 -14.10
N ILE A 270 -7.77 -15.87 -14.25
CA ILE A 270 -6.60 -15.05 -13.98
C ILE A 270 -7.01 -13.84 -13.15
N ILE A 271 -6.40 -13.64 -11.98
CA ILE A 271 -6.62 -12.45 -11.15
C ILE A 271 -5.30 -11.73 -11.03
N HIS A 272 -5.28 -10.41 -11.16
CA HIS A 272 -4.06 -9.63 -10.95
C HIS A 272 -4.32 -8.38 -10.13
N THR A 273 -3.31 -7.94 -9.38
CA THR A 273 -3.32 -6.63 -8.74
C THR A 273 -3.02 -5.53 -9.77
N THR A 274 -3.34 -4.29 -9.41
CA THR A 274 -3.13 -3.10 -10.26
C THR A 274 -2.60 -1.91 -9.45
N HIS A 275 -1.70 -2.19 -8.50
CA HIS A 275 -1.13 -1.17 -7.62
C HIS A 275 -0.46 -0.03 -8.40
N THR A 276 0.18 -0.36 -9.51
CA THR A 276 0.94 0.58 -10.35
C THR A 276 0.06 1.59 -11.09
N THR A 277 -1.22 1.27 -11.32
CA THR A 277 -2.16 2.16 -12.03
C THR A 277 -3.27 2.70 -11.13
N SER A 278 -3.30 2.28 -9.85
CA SER A 278 -4.29 2.76 -8.90
C SER A 278 -3.87 4.12 -8.30
N PRO A 279 -4.66 5.19 -8.50
CA PRO A 279 -4.38 6.48 -7.87
C PRO A 279 -4.50 6.40 -6.34
N PHE A 280 -5.35 5.52 -5.81
CA PHE A 280 -5.58 5.38 -4.37
C PHE A 280 -4.49 4.61 -3.63
N SER A 281 -3.69 3.80 -4.34
CA SER A 281 -2.44 3.26 -3.78
C SER A 281 -1.24 4.16 -4.07
N GLY A 282 -1.41 5.25 -4.81
CA GLY A 282 -0.32 6.15 -5.18
C GLY A 282 0.63 5.57 -6.23
N TYR A 283 0.10 4.77 -7.17
CA TYR A 283 0.85 4.18 -8.29
C TYR A 283 2.03 3.29 -7.87
N GLY A 284 1.88 2.61 -6.74
CA GLY A 284 2.86 1.69 -6.18
C GLY A 284 2.29 0.85 -5.05
N SER A 285 3.18 0.15 -4.36
CA SER A 285 2.86 -0.91 -3.40
C SER A 285 3.19 -0.53 -1.95
N TYR A 286 4.46 -0.32 -1.63
CA TYR A 286 4.93 0.01 -0.27
C TYR A 286 6.28 0.74 -0.29
N ILE A 287 6.64 1.38 0.82
CA ILE A 287 7.93 2.08 1.01
C ILE A 287 9.15 1.16 0.81
N TYR A 288 10.25 1.73 0.31
CA TYR A 288 11.59 1.14 0.45
C TYR A 288 12.64 2.23 0.65
N PHE A 289 13.86 1.86 1.02
CA PHE A 289 15.00 2.80 1.13
C PHE A 289 15.82 2.75 -0.16
N PRO A 290 15.81 3.81 -0.98
CA PRO A 290 16.59 3.83 -2.21
C PRO A 290 18.08 3.88 -1.92
N THR A 291 18.88 3.27 -2.80
CA THR A 291 20.34 3.25 -2.68
C THR A 291 20.99 4.63 -2.80
N HIS A 292 20.27 5.61 -3.36
CA HIS A 292 20.72 6.99 -3.52
C HIS A 292 20.21 7.94 -2.42
N ALA A 293 19.41 7.45 -1.47
CA ALA A 293 18.93 8.27 -0.38
C ALA A 293 20.06 8.49 0.65
N GLU A 294 20.23 9.72 1.11
CA GLU A 294 21.27 10.10 2.08
C GLU A 294 20.99 9.47 3.45
N ASP A 295 19.80 9.71 4.01
CA ASP A 295 19.36 9.13 5.28
C ASP A 295 17.85 8.88 5.29
N SER A 296 17.45 7.70 4.81
CA SER A 296 16.06 7.27 4.82
C SER A 296 15.49 7.03 6.23
N GLU A 297 16.33 6.81 7.25
CA GLU A 297 15.86 6.62 8.63
C GLU A 297 15.44 7.95 9.23
N SER A 298 16.25 8.99 9.02
CA SER A 298 15.88 10.37 9.33
C SER A 298 14.62 10.80 8.58
N ASP A 299 14.50 10.48 7.28
CA ASP A 299 13.30 10.78 6.49
C ASP A 299 12.03 10.18 7.12
N VAL A 300 12.06 8.90 7.48
CA VAL A 300 10.94 8.23 8.16
C VAL A 300 10.67 8.88 9.52
N HIS A 301 11.72 9.20 10.29
CA HIS A 301 11.58 9.81 11.62
C HIS A 301 10.85 11.16 11.56
N ILE A 302 11.21 12.01 10.59
CA ILE A 302 10.56 13.31 10.38
C ILE A 302 9.10 13.12 10.01
N LEU A 303 8.79 12.27 9.03
CA LEU A 303 7.40 12.03 8.64
C LEU A 303 6.56 11.44 9.78
N ARG A 304 7.17 10.56 10.56
CA ARG A 304 6.55 9.94 11.74
C ARG A 304 6.28 10.96 12.84
N ASN A 305 7.06 12.02 12.98
CA ASN A 305 6.90 13.00 14.06
C ASN A 305 6.28 14.33 13.63
N LEU A 306 5.74 14.40 12.40
CA LEU A 306 4.97 15.55 11.93
C LEU A 306 3.66 15.73 12.72
N GLY A 307 3.46 16.97 13.16
CA GLY A 307 2.21 17.49 13.71
C GLY A 307 1.88 17.08 15.14
N GLY A 308 0.99 17.85 15.75
CA GLY A 308 0.50 17.65 17.11
C GLY A 308 1.56 17.72 18.21
N LYS A 309 2.66 18.45 17.99
CA LYS A 309 3.58 18.83 19.07
C LYS A 309 2.87 19.91 19.91
N PRO A 310 2.77 19.75 21.23
CA PRO A 310 2.23 20.82 22.09
C PRO A 310 3.13 22.06 22.00
N HIS A 311 2.54 23.24 22.23
CA HIS A 311 3.26 24.52 22.29
C HIS A 311 4.55 24.38 23.14
N PRO A 312 5.65 25.10 22.79
CA PRO A 312 6.99 24.91 23.33
C PRO A 312 7.17 25.06 24.85
N HIS A 313 6.13 25.41 25.63
CA HIS A 313 6.24 25.61 27.07
C HIS A 313 6.34 24.32 27.91
N GLU A 314 6.20 23.12 27.34
CA GLU A 314 6.26 21.85 28.10
C GLU A 314 7.38 20.88 27.67
N ALA A 315 8.27 21.23 26.73
CA ALA A 315 9.41 20.40 26.32
C ALA A 315 10.63 20.53 27.26
N GLY A 316 10.41 20.84 28.53
CA GLY A 316 11.45 20.94 29.57
C GLY A 316 11.62 19.64 30.36
N GLY A 317 11.81 18.52 29.68
CA GLY A 317 12.20 17.25 30.30
C GLY A 317 13.64 16.93 29.91
N ARG A 318 14.59 17.10 30.84
CA ARG A 318 15.97 16.65 30.66
C ARG A 318 16.01 15.13 30.75
N ASP A 319 16.29 14.46 29.64
CA ASP A 319 16.83 13.11 29.69
C ASP A 319 18.34 13.21 29.93
N GLU A 320 18.80 12.64 31.03
CA GLU A 320 20.22 12.51 31.36
C GLU A 320 20.87 11.53 30.36
N GLY A 321 21.78 12.02 29.50
CA GLY A 321 22.78 11.16 28.86
C GLY A 321 22.91 11.19 27.33
N GLY A 322 22.34 12.15 26.61
CA GLY A 322 22.64 12.32 25.19
C GLY A 322 22.27 13.70 24.67
N GLU A 323 23.21 14.40 24.05
CA GLU A 323 22.94 15.60 23.26
C GLU A 323 22.05 15.22 22.08
N VAL A 324 20.73 15.27 22.26
CA VAL A 324 19.80 15.34 21.15
C VAL A 324 19.76 16.80 20.76
N GLU A 325 20.30 17.13 19.59
CA GLU A 325 20.07 18.44 18.98
C GLU A 325 18.56 18.68 18.95
N VAL A 326 18.12 19.70 19.69
CA VAL A 326 16.77 20.21 19.61
C VAL A 326 16.68 20.92 18.26
N GLU A 327 16.41 20.17 17.19
CA GLU A 327 16.04 20.76 15.90
C GLU A 327 14.91 21.76 16.18
N GLU A 328 15.14 23.03 15.78
CA GLU A 328 14.14 24.08 15.87
C GLU A 328 12.80 23.54 15.38
N VAL A 329 11.80 23.56 16.26
CA VAL A 329 10.45 23.14 15.88
C VAL A 329 9.96 24.17 14.87
N GLU A 330 10.02 23.84 13.58
CA GLU A 330 9.42 24.65 12.53
C GLU A 330 7.97 24.95 12.93
N GLU A 331 7.71 26.21 13.26
CA GLU A 331 6.37 26.73 13.52
C GLU A 331 5.50 26.49 12.27
N GLY A 332 4.23 26.14 12.48
CA GLY A 332 3.31 25.74 11.40
C GLY A 332 2.83 24.31 11.61
N TRP A 333 3.11 23.41 10.67
CA TRP A 333 2.56 22.06 10.67
C TRP A 333 2.73 21.30 12.00
N SER A 334 3.87 21.52 12.68
CA SER A 334 4.18 20.90 13.98
C SER A 334 3.18 21.25 15.09
N SER A 335 2.59 22.45 15.09
CA SER A 335 1.66 22.92 16.11
C SER A 335 0.19 22.64 15.76
N LEU A 336 -0.08 22.10 14.58
CA LEU A 336 -1.44 21.79 14.13
C LEU A 336 -1.92 20.43 14.65
N PRO A 337 -3.23 20.27 14.91
CA PRO A 337 -3.83 19.03 15.41
C PRO A 337 -3.98 18.00 14.28
N LEU A 338 -2.89 17.66 13.61
CA LEU A 338 -2.93 16.74 12.48
C LEU A 338 -1.71 15.81 12.48
N TRP A 339 -1.87 14.60 11.94
CA TRP A 339 -0.82 13.59 11.95
C TRP A 339 -0.84 12.76 10.66
N LEU A 340 0.32 12.16 10.35
CA LEU A 340 0.44 11.10 9.35
C LEU A 340 0.47 9.72 10.03
N SER A 341 -0.23 8.75 9.44
CA SER A 341 -0.17 7.33 9.80
C SER A 341 -0.11 6.49 8.52
N GLY A 342 0.39 5.27 8.64
CA GLY A 342 0.56 4.34 7.55
C GLY A 342 1.84 3.54 7.71
N GLU A 343 2.01 2.58 6.82
CA GLU A 343 3.19 1.71 6.80
C GLU A 343 4.50 2.51 6.74
N TYR A 344 4.51 3.63 6.01
CA TYR A 344 5.71 4.44 5.73
C TYR A 344 6.14 5.36 6.88
N VAL A 345 5.33 5.48 7.93
CA VAL A 345 5.63 6.20 9.19
C VAL A 345 5.64 5.28 10.41
N SER A 346 5.65 3.97 10.17
CA SER A 346 5.84 2.95 11.21
C SER A 346 7.26 3.04 11.81
N PRO A 347 7.49 2.52 13.03
CA PRO A 347 8.85 2.15 13.45
C PRO A 347 9.53 1.28 12.40
N ARG A 348 10.87 1.36 12.32
CA ARG A 348 11.71 0.74 11.29
C ARG A 348 11.33 -0.72 10.97
N LYS A 349 11.10 -1.55 11.99
CA LYS A 349 10.75 -2.98 11.85
C LYS A 349 9.39 -3.24 11.20
N GLY A 350 8.51 -2.24 11.14
CA GLY A 350 7.16 -2.35 10.57
C GLY A 350 7.00 -1.65 9.21
N LEU A 351 8.01 -0.96 8.69
CA LEU A 351 7.95 -0.28 7.39
C LEU A 351 7.56 -1.26 6.27
N GLY A 352 6.66 -0.86 5.38
CA GLY A 352 6.19 -1.70 4.28
C GLY A 352 5.28 -2.85 4.68
N THR A 353 4.77 -2.88 5.92
CA THR A 353 3.96 -4.00 6.43
C THR A 353 2.59 -3.58 6.95
N THR A 354 1.65 -4.53 6.94
CA THR A 354 0.33 -4.37 7.59
C THR A 354 0.45 -4.15 9.10
N ALA A 355 1.41 -4.82 9.76
CA ALA A 355 1.65 -4.65 11.19
C ALA A 355 2.13 -3.24 11.53
N GLY A 356 3.05 -2.68 10.73
CA GLY A 356 3.51 -1.31 10.90
C GLY A 356 2.44 -0.27 10.65
N ALA A 357 1.58 -0.49 9.64
CA ALA A 357 0.40 0.35 9.43
C ALA A 357 -0.50 0.35 10.68
N TRP A 358 -0.80 -0.82 11.25
CA TRP A 358 -1.56 -0.96 12.50
C TRP A 358 -0.89 -0.24 13.68
N TRP A 359 0.41 -0.45 13.90
CA TRP A 359 1.15 0.18 15.00
C TRP A 359 1.18 1.69 14.89
N SER A 360 1.45 2.22 13.68
CA SER A 360 1.44 3.67 13.46
C SER A 360 0.05 4.25 13.74
N GLY A 361 -1.03 3.57 13.34
CA GLY A 361 -2.40 4.01 13.57
C GLY A 361 -2.75 4.07 15.06
N GLY A 362 -2.41 3.01 15.81
CA GLY A 362 -2.62 2.98 17.26
C GLY A 362 -1.82 4.05 18.00
N GLU A 363 -0.56 4.25 17.62
CA GLU A 363 0.30 5.30 18.17
C GLU A 363 -0.26 6.70 17.90
N LYS A 364 -0.72 7.00 16.67
CA LYS A 364 -1.32 8.30 16.36
C LYS A 364 -2.68 8.51 17.01
N ALA A 365 -3.50 7.48 17.13
CA ALA A 365 -4.75 7.57 17.89
C ALA A 365 -4.49 7.95 19.36
N GLY A 366 -3.40 7.43 19.95
CA GLY A 366 -2.91 7.86 21.26
C GLY A 366 -2.61 9.36 21.32
N ARG A 367 -1.84 9.88 20.36
CA ARG A 367 -1.51 11.33 20.28
C ARG A 367 -2.75 12.20 20.10
N VAL A 368 -3.71 11.78 19.26
CA VAL A 368 -4.99 12.49 19.08
C VAL A 368 -5.74 12.57 20.41
N ARG A 369 -5.82 11.46 21.16
CA ARG A 369 -6.46 11.45 22.47
C ARG A 369 -5.75 12.39 23.46
N GLU A 370 -4.42 12.31 23.54
CA GLU A 370 -3.62 13.19 24.41
C GLU A 370 -3.80 14.66 24.08
N TRP A 371 -3.91 15.01 22.79
CA TRP A 371 -4.18 16.37 22.34
C TRP A 371 -5.48 16.91 22.95
N PHE A 372 -6.57 16.15 22.87
CA PHE A 372 -7.86 16.55 23.44
C PHE A 372 -7.86 16.55 24.97
N GLU A 373 -7.19 15.58 25.61
CA GLU A 373 -7.07 15.54 27.08
C GLU A 373 -6.28 16.73 27.64
N LYS A 374 -5.21 17.15 26.96
CA LYS A 374 -4.44 18.36 27.35
C LYS A 374 -5.24 19.63 27.10
N GLY A 375 -5.91 19.76 25.96
CA GLY A 375 -6.79 20.90 25.67
C GLY A 375 -7.90 21.07 26.71
N ALA A 376 -8.52 19.98 27.16
CA ALA A 376 -9.54 19.99 28.21
C ALA A 376 -8.99 20.48 29.56
N LYS A 377 -7.74 20.13 29.92
CA LYS A 377 -7.08 20.56 31.16
C LYS A 377 -6.72 22.05 31.15
N VAL A 378 -6.35 22.61 30.00
CA VAL A 378 -6.07 24.06 29.86
C VAL A 378 -7.35 24.88 30.03
N GLY A 379 -8.47 24.44 29.43
CA GLY A 379 -9.77 25.10 29.59
C GLY A 379 -10.34 25.08 31.02
N GLN A 380 -9.95 24.09 31.84
CA GLN A 380 -10.32 24.07 33.26
C GLN A 380 -9.47 25.01 34.14
N ARG A 381 -8.18 25.22 33.79
CA ARG A 381 -7.30 26.13 34.56
C ARG A 381 -7.59 27.62 34.30
N SER A 382 -8.09 27.99 33.12
CA SER A 382 -8.47 29.38 32.83
C SER A 382 -9.83 29.81 33.42
N GLY A 383 -10.59 28.87 34.01
CA GLY A 383 -11.92 29.11 34.57
C GLY A 383 -11.97 29.61 36.02
N THR A 384 -10.84 29.74 36.71
CA THR A 384 -10.81 30.16 38.13
C THR A 384 -9.60 31.02 38.45
N GLU A 385 -9.66 32.32 38.12
CA GLU A 385 -8.96 33.36 38.89
C GLU A 385 -9.49 34.78 38.58
N SER A 386 -10.79 35.02 38.80
CA SER A 386 -11.24 36.39 39.09
C SER A 386 -10.96 36.68 40.57
N ARG A 387 -9.71 37.02 40.88
CA ARG A 387 -9.35 37.50 42.22
C ARG A 387 -9.94 38.90 42.38
N LYS A 388 -11.12 38.98 43.01
CA LYS A 388 -11.59 40.24 43.59
C LYS A 388 -10.55 40.73 44.59
N LYS A 389 -9.95 41.89 44.33
CA LYS A 389 -9.73 42.94 45.32
C LYS A 389 -9.49 44.27 44.62
#